data_AF-A0A6I6DQ01-F1
#
_entry.id   AF-A0A6I6DQ01-F1
#
_cell.length_a   1.000
_cell.length_b   1.000
_cell.length_c   1.000
_cell.angle_alpha   90.00
_cell.angle_beta   90.00
_cell.angle_gamma   90.00
#
_symmetry.space_group_name_H-M   'P 1'
#
loop_
_entity.id
_entity.type
_entity.pdbx_description
1 polymer ?
#
loop_
_entity_poly.entity_id
_entity_poly.type
_entity_poly.pdbx_seq_one_letter_code
_entity_poly.pdbx_strand_id
1 'polypeptide(L)'
;MQKTAEDIRDDVVEASSVLKINRKLKIESSRDIGREEKQIRVIENTNRCHTLNCHYFEIYANYMVRTAPSSVQPCVLIRYPRIRFTADAVLCHEGTLRQSLLDRVFLAGFAAARALRIFQEEEAVEAHRRAERLDLTGAQLGPHAQVIADAYGALRGAVAAMDAAIEDYGYGNEWVVRSKLTALQIEHIWTWFRLPQTFRLAFDRFADDIASGRNPAEAIRALLAVVPAAVPPRAYSPAYDELNNRLGSFEPEAPSDAEIPDPVGWRNLTPIEDIDDAGLRIAMRDASLALRTLPVVDFAEIAAPAAVDVAEATVDFQRLACHLEANWMHYNQAIWAKESFEQRIDRLNAVGLSAVVENRIIGFQGQDVAFPLADLTAVPEVELQKLVADLETDIANFQSVPVLISVPSSGQVLEATVGECDACEDYVHRSRKIDLRLQGASARQAEAEADRLEARLQSNLFDDPSSPQTPAITVNLRTVPPDSNG
;
A
#
# COMPACT_ATOMS: atom_id res chain seq x y z
N MET A 1 -17.89 -11.86 10.69
CA MET A 1 -18.83 -12.69 9.91
C MET A 1 -19.49 -13.67 10.86
N GLN A 2 -20.75 -13.43 11.24
CA GLN A 2 -21.58 -14.54 11.69
C GLN A 2 -21.78 -15.42 10.45
N LYS A 3 -21.07 -16.54 10.37
CA LYS A 3 -21.51 -17.59 9.44
C LYS A 3 -22.86 -18.05 9.97
N THR A 4 -23.90 -17.78 9.21
CA THR A 4 -25.23 -18.31 9.52
C THR A 4 -25.18 -19.83 9.49
N ALA A 5 -26.14 -20.49 10.13
CA ALA A 5 -26.24 -21.96 10.07
C ALA A 5 -26.29 -22.48 8.61
N GLU A 6 -26.75 -21.62 7.69
CA GLU A 6 -26.77 -21.85 6.25
C GLU A 6 -25.35 -21.79 5.64
N ASP A 7 -24.55 -20.77 5.95
CA ASP A 7 -23.15 -20.68 5.48
C ASP A 7 -22.31 -21.88 5.94
N ILE A 8 -22.46 -22.31 7.20
CA ILE A 8 -21.76 -23.49 7.73
C ILE A 8 -22.20 -24.75 6.98
N ARG A 9 -23.49 -24.85 6.66
CA ARG A 9 -24.02 -25.98 5.88
C ARG A 9 -23.42 -26.00 4.48
N ASP A 10 -23.36 -24.85 3.81
CA ASP A 10 -22.82 -24.73 2.46
C ASP A 10 -21.32 -25.04 2.44
N ASP A 11 -20.55 -24.56 3.41
CA ASP A 11 -19.12 -24.90 3.55
C ASP A 11 -18.90 -26.40 3.72
N VAL A 12 -19.72 -27.08 4.53
CA VAL A 12 -19.57 -28.53 4.75
C VAL A 12 -19.95 -29.31 3.48
N VAL A 13 -20.97 -28.87 2.75
CA VAL A 13 -21.36 -29.45 1.45
C VAL A 13 -20.24 -29.24 0.43
N GLU A 14 -19.70 -28.02 0.34
CA GLU A 14 -18.59 -27.69 -0.55
C GLU A 14 -17.34 -28.51 -0.21
N ALA A 15 -16.94 -28.55 1.06
CA ALA A 15 -15.81 -29.36 1.53
C ALA A 15 -15.99 -30.86 1.22
N SER A 16 -17.19 -31.39 1.39
CA SER A 16 -17.51 -32.76 1.00
C SER A 16 -17.36 -32.97 -0.51
N SER A 17 -17.82 -32.00 -1.31
CA SER A 17 -17.68 -32.04 -2.77
C SER A 17 -16.22 -31.98 -3.24
N VAL A 18 -15.39 -31.16 -2.58
CA VAL A 18 -13.95 -31.07 -2.85
C VAL A 18 -13.24 -32.37 -2.47
N LEU A 19 -13.57 -32.95 -1.31
CA LEU A 19 -13.07 -34.27 -0.93
C LEU A 19 -13.46 -35.35 -1.93
N LYS A 20 -14.68 -35.29 -2.48
CA LYS A 20 -15.14 -36.19 -3.54
C LYS A 20 -14.35 -36.03 -4.83
N ILE A 21 -14.08 -34.80 -5.26
CA ILE A 21 -13.29 -34.53 -6.46
C ILE A 21 -11.85 -35.03 -6.27
N ASN A 22 -11.23 -34.75 -5.11
CA ASN A 22 -9.85 -35.17 -4.82
C ASN A 22 -9.71 -36.70 -4.68
N ARG A 23 -10.75 -37.41 -4.24
CA ARG A 23 -10.76 -38.88 -4.13
C ARG A 23 -11.19 -39.59 -5.41
N LYS A 24 -11.68 -38.85 -6.42
CA LYS A 24 -12.10 -39.43 -7.70
C LYS A 24 -10.90 -40.02 -8.42
N LEU A 25 -10.88 -41.34 -8.53
CA LEU A 25 -9.81 -42.07 -9.19
C LEU A 25 -9.95 -41.85 -10.71
N LYS A 26 -8.99 -41.11 -11.30
CA LYS A 26 -8.93 -40.91 -12.75
C LYS A 26 -8.23 -42.11 -13.39
N ILE A 27 -8.99 -42.93 -14.10
CA ILE A 27 -8.46 -44.03 -14.91
C ILE A 27 -7.99 -43.41 -16.23
N GLU A 28 -6.69 -43.16 -16.34
CA GLU A 28 -6.05 -42.75 -17.60
C GLU A 28 -5.27 -43.92 -18.17
N SER A 29 -5.55 -44.27 -19.42
CA SER A 29 -4.65 -45.06 -20.24
C SER A 29 -3.57 -44.12 -20.76
N SER A 30 -2.40 -44.08 -20.11
CA SER A 30 -1.26 -43.31 -20.60
C SER A 30 -0.02 -44.18 -20.72
N ARG A 31 0.87 -43.77 -21.63
CA ARG A 31 2.19 -44.36 -21.86
C ARG A 31 3.21 -43.25 -21.62
N ASP A 32 3.40 -42.89 -20.35
CA ASP A 32 4.26 -41.78 -19.96
C ASP A 32 5.60 -42.24 -19.37
N ILE A 33 6.64 -41.46 -19.66
CA ILE A 33 7.98 -41.56 -19.08
C ILE A 33 8.20 -40.29 -18.26
N GLY A 34 8.07 -40.42 -16.94
CA GLY A 34 8.26 -39.34 -15.96
C GLY A 34 8.29 -39.89 -14.54
N ARG A 35 8.97 -39.20 -13.61
CA ARG A 35 9.15 -39.65 -12.23
C ARG A 35 8.10 -39.00 -11.33
N GLU A 36 6.98 -39.70 -11.18
CA GLU A 36 5.93 -39.44 -10.19
C GLU A 36 5.77 -40.72 -9.34
N GLU A 37 5.72 -40.61 -8.01
CA GLU A 37 5.54 -41.77 -7.13
C GLU A 37 4.05 -42.12 -7.04
N LYS A 38 3.56 -42.77 -8.11
CA LYS A 38 2.19 -43.29 -8.22
C LYS A 38 2.20 -44.79 -7.96
N GLN A 39 1.50 -45.26 -6.91
CA GLN A 39 1.28 -46.70 -6.73
C GLN A 39 0.25 -47.19 -7.76
N ILE A 40 0.74 -47.75 -8.86
CA ILE A 40 -0.10 -48.36 -9.89
C ILE A 40 -0.22 -49.86 -9.58
N ARG A 41 -1.45 -50.32 -9.33
CA ARG A 41 -1.77 -51.76 -9.37
C ARG A 41 -2.29 -52.08 -10.76
N VAL A 42 -1.52 -52.85 -11.54
CA VAL A 42 -1.91 -53.30 -12.86
C VAL A 42 -2.79 -54.54 -12.70
N ILE A 43 -4.00 -54.51 -13.25
CA ILE A 43 -4.90 -55.66 -13.32
C ILE A 43 -4.91 -56.12 -14.77
N GLU A 44 -4.38 -57.30 -15.02
CA GLU A 44 -4.36 -57.91 -16.34
C GLU A 44 -5.34 -59.08 -16.40
N ASN A 45 -6.08 -59.17 -17.50
CA ASN A 45 -6.87 -60.35 -17.77
C ASN A 45 -5.96 -61.44 -18.35
N THR A 46 -5.69 -62.48 -17.55
CA THR A 46 -4.93 -63.64 -17.99
C THR A 46 -5.70 -64.51 -18.98
N ASN A 47 -7.03 -64.36 -19.06
CA ASN A 47 -7.86 -65.08 -20.02
C ASN A 47 -8.10 -64.25 -21.29
N ARG A 48 -7.38 -64.61 -22.36
CA ARG A 48 -7.42 -63.91 -23.66
C ARG A 48 -8.78 -63.96 -24.36
N CYS A 49 -9.64 -64.89 -23.99
CA CYS A 49 -10.90 -65.14 -24.70
C CYS A 49 -12.11 -64.49 -24.02
N HIS A 50 -11.97 -64.00 -22.79
CA HIS A 50 -13.06 -63.36 -22.06
C HIS A 50 -12.78 -61.86 -21.89
N THR A 51 -13.81 -61.04 -21.83
CA THR A 51 -13.67 -59.63 -21.44
C THR A 51 -13.53 -59.53 -19.92
N LEU A 52 -12.73 -58.59 -19.42
CA LEU A 52 -12.68 -58.30 -17.98
C LEU A 52 -13.62 -57.14 -17.69
N ASN A 53 -14.69 -57.40 -16.96
CA ASN A 53 -15.63 -56.38 -16.50
C ASN A 53 -15.22 -55.95 -15.09
N CYS A 54 -14.88 -54.68 -14.93
CA CYS A 54 -14.50 -54.11 -13.64
C CYS A 54 -15.65 -53.24 -13.12
N HIS A 55 -16.35 -53.70 -12.08
CA HIS A 55 -17.36 -52.92 -11.39
C HIS A 55 -16.70 -52.09 -10.29
N TYR A 56 -16.84 -50.77 -10.40
CA TYR A 56 -16.31 -49.82 -9.44
C TYR A 56 -17.41 -49.39 -8.48
N PHE A 57 -17.21 -49.68 -7.19
CA PHE A 57 -18.11 -49.26 -6.13
C PHE A 57 -17.41 -48.26 -5.21
N GLU A 58 -18.02 -47.09 -5.08
CA GLU A 58 -17.61 -46.08 -4.11
C GLU A 58 -18.45 -46.25 -2.83
N ILE A 59 -17.78 -46.51 -1.71
CA ILE A 59 -18.47 -46.63 -0.42
C ILE A 59 -18.67 -45.23 0.16
N TYR A 60 -19.92 -44.83 0.36
CA TYR A 60 -20.28 -43.57 1.02
C TYR A 60 -20.54 -43.81 2.51
N ALA A 61 -20.01 -42.92 3.35
CA ALA A 61 -20.39 -42.80 4.75
C ALA A 61 -21.42 -41.69 4.89
N ASN A 62 -22.57 -42.02 5.49
CA ASN A 62 -23.63 -41.04 5.75
C ASN A 62 -23.54 -40.58 7.19
N TYR A 63 -23.32 -39.28 7.40
CA TYR A 63 -23.27 -38.65 8.71
C TYR A 63 -24.52 -37.82 8.93
N MET A 64 -25.14 -37.98 10.10
CA MET A 64 -26.22 -37.11 10.54
C MET A 64 -25.60 -35.95 11.33
N VAL A 65 -25.48 -34.79 10.70
CA VAL A 65 -24.86 -33.61 11.31
C VAL A 65 -25.94 -32.75 11.94
N ARG A 66 -25.77 -32.46 13.24
CA ARG A 66 -26.59 -31.53 14.01
C ARG A 66 -25.73 -30.34 14.38
N THR A 67 -26.12 -29.15 13.94
CA THR A 67 -25.49 -27.90 14.36
C THR A 67 -26.32 -27.29 15.46
N ALA A 68 -25.73 -27.03 16.62
CA ALA A 68 -26.38 -26.34 17.72
C ALA A 68 -25.45 -25.24 18.24
N PRO A 69 -25.98 -24.10 18.71
CA PRO A 69 -25.18 -23.14 19.45
C PRO A 69 -24.54 -23.86 20.65
N SER A 70 -23.24 -23.63 20.88
CA SER A 70 -22.49 -24.33 21.93
C SER A 70 -22.39 -23.52 23.23
N SER A 71 -22.30 -22.21 23.11
CA SER A 71 -22.08 -21.29 24.21
C SER A 71 -22.50 -19.88 23.82
N VAL A 72 -22.82 -19.06 24.82
CA VAL A 72 -23.12 -17.64 24.67
C VAL A 72 -22.02 -16.86 25.35
N GLN A 73 -21.40 -15.94 24.62
CA GLN A 73 -20.43 -15.02 25.18
C GLN A 73 -20.91 -13.59 24.95
N PRO A 74 -21.31 -12.86 26.02
CA PRO A 74 -21.64 -11.45 25.91
C PRO A 74 -20.46 -10.65 25.35
N CYS A 75 -20.77 -9.74 24.43
CA CYS A 75 -19.77 -8.91 23.76
C CYS A 75 -20.14 -7.43 23.90
N VAL A 76 -19.13 -6.59 24.07
CA VAL A 76 -19.26 -5.14 23.90
C VAL A 76 -18.97 -4.79 22.44
N LEU A 77 -19.87 -3.99 21.87
CA LEU A 77 -19.69 -3.41 20.55
C LEU A 77 -18.96 -2.07 20.72
N ILE A 78 -17.71 -2.02 20.27
CA ILE A 78 -16.89 -0.81 20.32
C ILE A 78 -16.85 -0.21 18.92
N ARG A 79 -17.33 1.04 18.81
CA ARG A 79 -17.32 1.76 17.53
C ARG A 79 -15.91 2.12 17.13
N TYR A 80 -15.51 1.72 15.93
CA TYR A 80 -14.20 2.06 15.40
C TYR A 80 -14.25 3.36 14.57
N PRO A 81 -13.27 4.28 14.73
CA PRO A 81 -13.22 5.48 13.93
C PRO A 81 -12.98 5.13 12.46
N ARG A 82 -13.64 5.88 11.57
CA ARG A 82 -13.39 5.79 10.14
C ARG A 82 -11.97 6.30 9.84
N ILE A 83 -11.14 5.42 9.29
CA ILE A 83 -9.82 5.80 8.76
C ILE A 83 -10.03 6.58 7.47
N ARG A 84 -9.34 7.71 7.32
CA ARG A 84 -9.21 8.41 6.04
C ARG A 84 -7.99 7.87 5.32
N PHE A 85 -8.15 7.45 4.07
CA PHE A 85 -7.04 6.86 3.31
C PHE A 85 -6.12 7.92 2.71
N THR A 86 -5.32 8.56 3.56
CA THR A 86 -4.18 9.40 3.14
C THR A 86 -3.01 8.53 2.69
N ALA A 87 -2.03 9.11 1.99
CA ALA A 87 -0.83 8.37 1.56
C ALA A 87 -0.11 7.70 2.75
N ASP A 88 -0.01 8.38 3.90
CA ASP A 88 0.53 7.79 5.14
C ASP A 88 -0.28 6.60 5.61
N ALA A 89 -1.60 6.77 5.76
CA ALA A 89 -2.46 5.71 6.27
C ALA A 89 -2.42 4.46 5.37
N VAL A 90 -2.36 4.66 4.05
CA VAL A 90 -2.24 3.56 3.09
C VAL A 90 -0.89 2.85 3.23
N LEU A 91 0.21 3.58 3.42
CA LEU A 91 1.55 2.99 3.58
C LEU A 91 1.72 2.30 4.93
N CYS A 92 1.20 2.88 6.02
CA CYS A 92 1.20 2.26 7.35
C CYS A 92 0.49 0.90 7.37
N HIS A 93 -0.51 0.71 6.50
CA HIS A 93 -1.30 -0.52 6.42
C HIS A 93 -1.12 -1.27 5.08
N GLU A 94 -0.05 -1.01 4.33
CA GLU A 94 0.12 -1.53 2.96
C GLU A 94 -0.02 -3.06 2.91
N GLY A 95 0.64 -3.78 3.82
CA GLY A 95 0.61 -5.25 3.82
C GLY A 95 -0.80 -5.81 3.96
N THR A 96 -1.60 -5.25 4.87
CA THR A 96 -2.99 -5.67 5.10
C THR A 96 -3.90 -5.26 3.95
N LEU A 97 -3.78 -4.02 3.48
CA LEU A 97 -4.60 -3.49 2.38
C LEU A 97 -4.32 -4.24 1.08
N ARG A 98 -3.07 -4.59 0.79
CA ARG A 98 -2.68 -5.34 -0.41
C ARG A 98 -3.21 -6.77 -0.42
N GLN A 99 -3.26 -7.43 0.75
CA GLN A 99 -3.82 -8.79 0.89
C GLN A 99 -5.35 -8.80 0.81
N SER A 100 -6.00 -7.74 1.27
CA SER A 100 -7.47 -7.62 1.33
C SER A 100 -8.06 -6.84 0.14
N LEU A 101 -7.24 -6.47 -0.84
CA LEU A 101 -7.66 -5.67 -1.99
C LEU A 101 -8.69 -6.42 -2.83
N LEU A 102 -9.88 -5.86 -2.99
CA LEU A 102 -10.97 -6.45 -3.77
C LEU A 102 -10.62 -6.55 -5.26
N ASP A 103 -9.90 -5.56 -5.80
CA ASP A 103 -9.47 -5.53 -7.20
C ASP A 103 -7.97 -5.21 -7.32
N ARG A 104 -7.25 -6.08 -8.02
CA ARG A 104 -5.80 -5.97 -8.24
C ARG A 104 -5.40 -4.84 -9.19
N VAL A 105 -6.35 -4.26 -9.94
CA VAL A 105 -6.05 -3.10 -10.82
C VAL A 105 -5.50 -1.91 -10.01
N PHE A 106 -5.87 -1.77 -8.74
CA PHE A 106 -5.41 -0.66 -7.89
C PHE A 106 -4.03 -0.86 -7.25
N LEU A 107 -3.31 -1.93 -7.57
CA LEU A 107 -1.98 -2.19 -6.99
C LEU A 107 -0.94 -1.11 -7.30
N ALA A 108 -1.04 -0.44 -8.46
CA ALA A 108 -0.16 0.66 -8.83
C ALA A 108 -0.27 1.85 -7.85
N GLY A 109 -1.45 2.06 -7.25
CA GLY A 109 -1.68 3.15 -6.30
C GLY A 109 -0.82 3.09 -5.04
N PHE A 110 -0.33 1.91 -4.63
CA PHE A 110 0.60 1.79 -3.50
C PHE A 110 2.00 2.29 -3.84
N ALA A 111 2.48 2.00 -5.07
CA ALA A 111 3.74 2.55 -5.55
C ALA A 111 3.64 4.07 -5.72
N ALA A 112 2.49 4.53 -6.23
CA ALA A 112 2.18 5.95 -6.32
C ALA A 112 2.15 6.65 -4.95
N ALA A 113 1.57 6.02 -3.91
CA ALA A 113 1.59 6.55 -2.54
C ALA A 113 3.03 6.74 -2.01
N ARG A 114 3.93 5.79 -2.28
CA ARG A 114 5.36 5.92 -1.91
C ARG A 114 6.03 7.06 -2.66
N ALA A 115 5.81 7.17 -3.98
CA ALA A 115 6.37 8.23 -4.79
C ALA A 115 5.93 9.61 -4.28
N LEU A 116 4.62 9.79 -4.01
CA LEU A 116 4.09 11.03 -3.45
C LEU A 116 4.69 11.38 -2.08
N ARG A 117 4.98 10.38 -1.23
CA ARG A 117 5.64 10.62 0.06
C ARG A 117 7.07 11.09 -0.10
N ILE A 118 7.83 10.45 -0.98
CA ILE A 118 9.21 10.85 -1.30
C ILE A 118 9.20 12.29 -1.82
N PHE A 119 8.30 12.64 -2.73
CA PHE A 119 8.17 14.00 -3.25
C PHE A 119 7.84 15.02 -2.16
N GLN A 120 6.93 14.69 -1.23
CA GLN A 120 6.59 15.56 -0.10
C GLN A 120 7.77 15.77 0.86
N GLU A 121 8.54 14.71 1.13
CA GLU A 121 9.75 14.80 1.97
C GLU A 121 10.84 15.62 1.30
N GLU A 122 11.08 15.41 0.00
CA GLU A 122 12.04 16.19 -0.78
C GLU A 122 11.66 17.68 -0.83
N GLU A 123 10.38 18.00 -1.04
CA GLU A 123 9.88 19.37 -1.02
C GLU A 123 10.07 20.02 0.36
N ALA A 124 9.78 19.29 1.44
CA ALA A 124 9.98 19.78 2.81
C ALA A 124 11.45 20.03 3.13
N VAL A 125 12.34 19.11 2.73
CA VAL A 125 13.80 19.26 2.89
C VAL A 125 14.30 20.45 2.09
N GLU A 126 13.84 20.62 0.85
CA GLU A 126 14.27 21.74 0.00
C GLU A 126 13.73 23.07 0.51
N ALA A 127 12.49 23.12 1.01
CA ALA A 127 11.94 24.29 1.69
C ALA A 127 12.77 24.67 2.92
N HIS A 128 13.20 23.69 3.72
CA HIS A 128 14.07 23.92 4.87
C HIS A 128 15.45 24.45 4.44
N ARG A 129 16.10 23.81 3.45
CA ARG A 129 17.38 24.29 2.89
C ARG A 129 17.28 25.68 2.27
N ARG A 130 16.11 26.03 1.70
CA ARG A 130 15.84 27.37 1.17
C ARG A 130 15.72 28.38 2.30
N ALA A 131 15.04 28.05 3.39
CA ALA A 131 14.96 28.90 4.57
C ALA A 131 16.36 29.13 5.19
N GLU A 132 17.13 28.06 5.40
CA GLU A 132 18.50 28.15 5.95
C GLU A 132 19.42 28.99 5.04
N ARG A 133 19.33 28.82 3.72
CA ARG A 133 20.08 29.66 2.78
C ARG A 133 19.66 31.12 2.84
N LEU A 134 18.37 31.42 2.98
CA LEU A 134 17.88 32.79 3.15
C LEU A 134 18.37 33.41 4.47
N ASP A 135 18.44 32.63 5.54
CA ASP A 135 18.94 33.06 6.84
C ASP A 135 20.45 33.33 6.80
N LEU A 136 21.24 32.45 6.19
CA LEU A 136 22.68 32.66 5.97
C LEU A 136 22.96 33.91 5.12
N THR A 137 22.16 34.10 4.07
CA THR A 137 22.22 35.28 3.21
C THR A 137 21.84 36.56 3.98
N GLY A 138 20.84 36.47 4.85
CA GLY A 138 20.44 37.53 5.75
C GLY A 138 21.54 37.87 6.78
N ALA A 139 22.19 36.87 7.36
CA ALA A 139 23.28 37.06 8.32
C ALA A 139 24.52 37.72 7.68
N GLN A 140 24.87 37.35 6.45
CA GLN A 140 26.00 37.94 5.73
C GLN A 140 25.73 39.38 5.28
N LEU A 141 24.48 39.68 4.88
CA LEU A 141 24.10 41.02 4.40
C LEU A 141 23.57 41.96 5.50
N GLY A 142 23.25 41.43 6.68
CA GLY A 142 22.75 42.20 7.82
C GLY A 142 23.64 43.40 8.18
N PRO A 143 24.98 43.23 8.32
CA PRO A 143 25.87 44.35 8.60
C PRO A 143 25.81 45.43 7.51
N HIS A 144 25.79 45.04 6.23
CA HIS A 144 25.71 45.99 5.13
C HIS A 144 24.37 46.74 5.10
N ALA A 145 23.27 46.05 5.38
CA ALA A 145 21.96 46.66 5.45
C ALA A 145 21.86 47.68 6.59
N GLN A 146 22.42 47.36 7.75
CA GLN A 146 22.44 48.26 8.90
C GLN A 146 23.28 49.52 8.60
N VAL A 147 24.46 49.36 7.99
CA VAL A 147 25.31 50.51 7.59
C VAL A 147 24.57 51.43 6.61
N ILE A 148 23.83 50.87 5.64
CA ILE A 148 23.00 51.66 4.72
C ILE A 148 21.89 52.40 5.47
N ALA A 149 21.18 51.72 6.38
CA ALA A 149 20.11 52.31 7.17
C ALA A 149 20.62 53.42 8.10
N ASP A 150 21.76 53.23 8.74
CA ASP A 150 22.41 54.21 9.62
C ASP A 150 22.89 55.43 8.84
N ALA A 151 23.54 55.23 7.68
CA ALA A 151 23.97 56.31 6.80
C ALA A 151 22.78 57.15 6.32
N TYR A 152 21.70 56.49 5.89
CA TYR A 152 20.47 57.19 5.50
C TYR A 152 19.78 57.90 6.67
N GLY A 153 19.77 57.28 7.86
CA GLY A 153 19.30 57.88 9.10
C GLY A 153 20.07 59.14 9.48
N ALA A 154 21.39 59.17 9.27
CA ALA A 154 22.22 60.35 9.48
C ALA A 154 21.85 61.51 8.54
N LEU A 155 21.51 61.21 7.27
CA LEU A 155 21.00 62.21 6.33
C LEU A 155 19.64 62.77 6.78
N ARG A 156 18.70 61.90 7.16
CA ARG A 156 17.38 62.31 7.69
C ARG A 156 17.51 63.15 8.97
N GLY A 157 18.40 62.75 9.88
CA GLY A 157 18.66 63.45 11.13
C GLY A 157 19.22 64.86 10.90
N ALA A 158 20.10 65.04 9.91
CA ALA A 158 20.62 66.36 9.56
C ALA A 158 19.54 67.29 9.00
N VAL A 159 18.63 66.78 8.15
CA VAL A 159 17.48 67.55 7.65
C VAL A 159 16.52 67.92 8.77
N ALA A 160 16.23 66.99 9.68
CA ALA A 160 15.38 67.28 10.83
C ALA A 160 16.00 68.33 11.77
N ALA A 161 17.32 68.30 11.97
CA ALA A 161 18.03 69.33 12.75
C ALA A 161 17.96 70.71 12.07
N MET A 162 18.03 70.76 10.74
CA MET A 162 17.82 72.00 9.98
C MET A 162 16.38 72.51 10.15
N ASP A 163 15.38 71.64 10.00
CA ASP A 163 13.97 72.02 10.17
C ASP A 163 13.70 72.57 11.59
N ALA A 164 14.25 71.92 12.63
CA ALA A 164 14.14 72.38 14.00
C ALA A 164 14.81 73.76 14.20
N ALA A 165 15.98 73.98 13.60
CA ALA A 165 16.62 75.29 13.63
C ALA A 165 15.82 76.35 12.84
N ILE A 166 15.15 76.00 11.75
CA ILE A 166 14.25 76.92 11.04
C ILE A 166 13.05 77.29 11.91
N GLU A 167 12.47 76.33 12.62
CA GLU A 167 11.33 76.54 13.52
C GLU A 167 11.71 77.46 14.71
N ASP A 168 12.88 77.23 15.33
CA ASP A 168 13.37 78.00 16.47
C ASP A 168 13.72 79.46 16.13
N TYR A 169 14.28 79.72 14.95
CA TYR A 169 14.86 81.02 14.58
C TYR A 169 14.09 81.78 13.49
N GLY A 170 13.02 81.19 12.95
CA GLY A 170 12.16 81.76 11.92
C GLY A 170 12.72 81.68 10.50
N TYR A 171 11.82 81.65 9.52
CA TYR A 171 12.15 81.69 8.09
C TYR A 171 12.88 82.99 7.72
N GLY A 172 13.93 82.90 6.88
CA GLY A 172 14.71 84.06 6.43
C GLY A 172 16.05 84.30 7.17
N ASN A 173 16.29 83.62 8.29
CA ASN A 173 17.55 83.74 9.06
C ASN A 173 18.56 82.62 8.73
N GLU A 174 18.87 82.41 7.45
CA GLU A 174 19.76 81.34 6.98
C GLU A 174 21.09 81.29 7.75
N TRP A 175 21.70 82.44 8.04
CA TRP A 175 22.96 82.52 8.78
C TRP A 175 22.83 81.97 10.21
N VAL A 176 21.71 82.26 10.88
CA VAL A 176 21.44 81.75 12.24
C VAL A 176 21.23 80.25 12.19
N VAL A 177 20.42 79.75 11.26
CA VAL A 177 20.19 78.31 11.06
C VAL A 177 21.51 77.58 10.79
N ARG A 178 22.36 78.12 9.90
CA ARG A 178 23.68 77.56 9.60
C ARG A 178 24.62 77.56 10.80
N SER A 179 24.62 78.62 11.61
CA SER A 179 25.45 78.69 12.82
C SER A 179 25.14 77.61 13.85
N LYS A 180 23.96 76.96 13.74
CA LYS A 180 23.51 75.88 14.64
C LYS A 180 23.76 74.49 14.08
N LEU A 181 24.13 74.38 12.81
CA LEU A 181 24.46 73.12 12.15
C LEU A 181 25.97 72.91 12.15
N THR A 182 26.40 71.68 12.37
CA THR A 182 27.80 71.31 12.18
C THR A 182 28.14 71.28 10.70
N ALA A 183 29.43 71.42 10.35
CA ALA A 183 29.89 71.29 8.97
C ALA A 183 29.43 69.96 8.34
N LEU A 184 29.48 68.86 9.10
CA LEU A 184 29.03 67.54 8.68
C LEU A 184 27.51 67.50 8.43
N GLN A 185 26.69 68.12 9.28
CA GLN A 185 25.24 68.21 9.06
C GLN A 185 24.92 68.99 7.77
N ILE A 186 25.64 70.07 7.51
CA ILE A 186 25.48 70.86 6.28
C ILE A 186 25.78 69.99 5.05
N GLU A 187 26.86 69.22 5.06
CA GLU A 187 27.19 68.29 3.97
C GLU A 187 26.13 67.18 3.78
N HIS A 188 25.63 66.61 4.87
CA HIS A 188 24.54 65.62 4.83
C HIS A 188 23.23 66.20 4.25
N ILE A 189 22.88 67.43 4.63
CA ILE A 189 21.71 68.14 4.10
C ILE A 189 21.85 68.34 2.59
N TRP A 190 23.03 68.76 2.11
CA TRP A 190 23.29 68.87 0.67
C TRP A 190 23.16 67.55 -0.05
N THR A 191 23.69 66.48 0.52
CA THR A 191 23.58 65.12 -0.02
C THR A 191 22.12 64.68 -0.10
N TRP A 192 21.32 64.95 0.95
CA TRP A 192 19.89 64.63 0.97
C TRP A 192 19.12 65.29 -0.19
N PHE A 193 19.29 66.59 -0.39
CA PHE A 193 18.57 67.31 -1.44
C PHE A 193 19.00 66.90 -2.86
N ARG A 194 20.21 66.35 -3.01
CA ARG A 194 20.67 65.76 -4.27
C ARG A 194 20.04 64.40 -4.58
N LEU A 195 19.48 63.71 -3.59
CA LEU A 195 18.76 62.46 -3.84
C LEU A 195 17.40 62.74 -4.50
N PRO A 196 17.08 62.10 -5.64
CA PRO A 196 15.74 62.10 -6.21
C PRO A 196 14.69 61.65 -5.19
N GLN A 197 13.48 62.21 -5.27
CA GLN A 197 12.37 61.84 -4.38
C GLN A 197 12.06 60.33 -4.41
N THR A 198 12.17 59.69 -5.59
CA THR A 198 11.98 58.24 -5.75
C THR A 198 12.99 57.43 -4.96
N PHE A 199 14.23 57.91 -4.81
CA PHE A 199 15.25 57.23 -4.00
C PHE A 199 14.99 57.43 -2.52
N ARG A 200 14.62 58.66 -2.10
CA ARG A 200 14.25 58.93 -0.70
C ARG A 200 13.13 57.96 -0.26
N LEU A 201 12.07 57.82 -1.06
CA LEU A 201 10.99 56.86 -0.79
C LEU A 201 11.45 55.41 -0.74
N ALA A 202 12.40 55.01 -1.61
CA ALA A 202 12.96 53.66 -1.59
C ALA A 202 13.81 53.40 -0.34
N PHE A 203 14.58 54.41 0.11
CA PHE A 203 15.36 54.33 1.34
C PHE A 203 14.50 54.38 2.60
N ASP A 204 13.41 55.16 2.62
CA ASP A 204 12.44 55.14 3.71
C ASP A 204 11.83 53.75 3.85
N ARG A 205 11.36 53.17 2.73
CA ARG A 205 10.85 51.78 2.71
C ARG A 205 11.91 50.77 3.15
N PHE A 206 13.15 50.94 2.71
CA PHE A 206 14.26 50.07 3.10
C PHE A 206 14.53 50.16 4.61
N ALA A 207 14.59 51.37 5.18
CA ALA A 207 14.80 51.57 6.60
C ALA A 207 13.65 50.94 7.43
N ASP A 208 12.41 51.09 6.97
CA ASP A 208 11.23 50.44 7.58
C ASP A 208 11.32 48.91 7.48
N ASP A 209 11.72 48.36 6.33
CA ASP A 209 11.93 46.93 6.12
C ASP A 209 12.99 46.38 7.11
N ILE A 210 14.12 47.07 7.28
CA ILE A 210 15.17 46.66 8.23
C ILE A 210 14.70 46.78 9.69
N ALA A 211 14.02 47.87 10.05
CA ALA A 211 13.50 48.07 11.41
C ALA A 211 12.43 47.03 11.79
N SER A 212 11.66 46.55 10.82
CA SER A 212 10.64 45.50 11.01
C SER A 212 11.22 44.08 11.11
N GLY A 213 12.54 43.90 10.94
CA GLY A 213 13.19 42.60 10.98
C GLY A 213 13.05 41.80 9.68
N ARG A 214 12.74 42.46 8.56
CA ARG A 214 12.68 41.79 7.25
C ARG A 214 14.07 41.31 6.84
N ASN A 215 14.13 40.23 6.03
CA ASN A 215 15.39 39.67 5.54
C ASN A 215 16.23 40.76 4.81
N PRO A 216 17.47 41.05 5.29
CA PRO A 216 18.32 42.10 4.74
C PRO A 216 18.61 41.96 3.24
N ALA A 217 18.67 40.73 2.74
CA ALA A 217 18.95 40.47 1.33
C ALA A 217 17.79 40.88 0.41
N GLU A 218 16.55 40.65 0.85
CA GLU A 218 15.37 41.10 0.12
C GLU A 218 15.27 42.63 0.11
N ALA A 219 15.51 43.26 1.26
CA ALA A 219 15.49 44.71 1.39
C ALA A 219 16.54 45.36 0.48
N ILE A 220 17.79 44.85 0.49
CA ILE A 220 18.86 45.36 -0.38
C ILE A 220 18.53 45.14 -1.86
N ARG A 221 17.98 43.98 -2.25
CA ARG A 221 17.56 43.73 -3.65
C ARG A 221 16.45 44.68 -4.09
N ALA A 222 15.45 44.91 -3.25
CA ALA A 222 14.36 45.85 -3.54
C ALA A 222 14.89 47.28 -3.69
N LEU A 223 15.83 47.70 -2.82
CA LEU A 223 16.47 49.00 -2.91
C LEU A 223 17.29 49.14 -4.21
N LEU A 224 18.14 48.16 -4.54
CA LEU A 224 18.98 48.17 -5.75
C LEU A 224 18.17 48.06 -7.05
N ALA A 225 16.96 47.51 -7.01
CA ALA A 225 16.06 47.50 -8.17
C ALA A 225 15.53 48.91 -8.53
N VAL A 226 15.45 49.81 -7.54
CA VAL A 226 15.00 51.20 -7.72
C VAL A 226 16.18 52.15 -7.91
N VAL A 227 17.28 51.92 -7.19
CA VAL A 227 18.48 52.75 -7.21
C VAL A 227 19.56 52.05 -8.04
N PRO A 228 19.69 52.35 -9.36
CA PRO A 228 20.76 51.79 -10.15
C PRO A 228 22.12 52.21 -9.56
N ALA A 229 23.09 51.30 -9.57
CA ALA A 229 24.44 51.50 -9.01
C ALA A 229 25.22 52.68 -9.64
N ALA A 230 24.72 53.27 -10.72
CA ALA A 230 25.31 54.40 -11.42
C ALA A 230 24.34 55.59 -11.42
N VAL A 231 24.27 56.33 -10.31
CA VAL A 231 23.65 57.66 -10.30
C VAL A 231 24.70 58.65 -10.80
N PRO A 232 24.51 59.34 -11.94
CA PRO A 232 25.50 60.27 -12.44
C PRO A 232 25.63 61.49 -11.50
N PRO A 233 26.85 61.85 -11.06
CA PRO A 233 27.07 62.82 -9.99
C PRO A 233 26.79 64.30 -10.34
N ARG A 234 26.12 64.61 -11.45
CA ARG A 234 26.16 65.97 -12.06
C ARG A 234 24.83 66.64 -12.43
N ALA A 235 23.69 66.20 -11.92
CA ALA A 235 22.45 66.98 -12.06
C ALA A 235 22.39 68.10 -10.99
N TYR A 236 23.12 69.20 -11.21
CA TYR A 236 23.39 70.25 -10.20
C TYR A 236 22.22 71.23 -9.94
N SER A 237 21.06 71.13 -10.58
CA SER A 237 20.08 72.24 -10.58
C SER A 237 18.90 72.15 -9.59
N PRO A 238 18.24 70.99 -9.34
CA PRO A 238 16.99 70.99 -8.55
C PRO A 238 17.19 71.11 -7.02
N ALA A 239 18.30 70.60 -6.50
CA ALA A 239 18.56 70.52 -5.06
C ALA A 239 18.78 71.90 -4.41
N TYR A 240 19.40 72.81 -5.16
CA TYR A 240 19.66 74.18 -4.72
C TYR A 240 18.36 74.97 -4.60
N ASP A 241 17.48 74.84 -5.60
CA ASP A 241 16.16 75.48 -5.59
C ASP A 241 15.27 74.91 -4.49
N GLU A 242 15.28 73.59 -4.26
CA GLU A 242 14.54 72.95 -3.15
C GLU A 242 15.02 73.45 -1.78
N LEU A 243 16.34 73.54 -1.56
CA LEU A 243 16.91 74.05 -0.32
C LEU A 243 16.57 75.53 -0.10
N ASN A 244 16.73 76.38 -1.13
CA ASN A 244 16.42 77.80 -1.04
C ASN A 244 14.92 78.05 -0.82
N ASN A 245 14.05 77.29 -1.49
CA ASN A 245 12.61 77.38 -1.27
C ASN A 245 12.24 77.01 0.17
N ARG A 246 12.97 76.06 0.78
CA ARG A 246 12.74 75.61 2.16
C ARG A 246 13.26 76.57 3.21
N LEU A 247 14.39 77.25 2.95
CA LEU A 247 14.94 78.30 3.81
C LEU A 247 14.18 79.64 3.68
N GLY A 248 13.29 79.75 2.70
CA GLY A 248 12.61 80.98 2.30
C GLY A 248 13.44 81.75 1.27
N SER A 249 12.79 82.23 0.20
CA SER A 249 13.46 83.04 -0.83
C SER A 249 14.13 84.26 -0.18
N PHE A 250 15.45 84.25 -0.17
CA PHE A 250 16.27 85.29 0.41
C PHE A 250 16.22 86.54 -0.48
N GLU A 251 15.56 87.61 -0.01
CA GLU A 251 15.89 88.95 -0.46
C GLU A 251 17.01 89.47 0.46
N PRO A 252 18.22 89.76 -0.06
CA PRO A 252 19.32 90.26 0.74
C PRO A 252 19.04 91.72 1.14
N GLU A 253 18.22 91.95 2.16
CA GLU A 253 18.34 93.19 2.93
C GLU A 253 19.55 93.02 3.85
N ALA A 254 20.74 93.28 3.31
CA ALA A 254 21.98 93.27 4.07
C ALA A 254 21.88 94.26 5.24
N PRO A 255 22.21 93.87 6.48
CA PRO A 255 22.34 94.83 7.56
C PRO A 255 23.48 95.80 7.21
N SER A 256 23.17 97.10 7.16
CA SER A 256 24.00 98.09 6.48
C SER A 256 25.38 98.34 7.09
N ASP A 257 25.69 97.92 8.31
CA ASP A 257 26.88 98.41 9.02
C ASP A 257 27.61 97.39 9.93
N ALA A 258 27.42 96.09 9.73
CA ALA A 258 28.26 95.08 10.38
C ALA A 258 29.30 94.55 9.38
N GLU A 259 30.59 94.58 9.74
CA GLU A 259 31.65 93.84 9.05
C GLU A 259 31.31 92.34 9.07
N ILE A 260 30.49 91.90 8.11
CA ILE A 260 30.21 90.50 7.87
C ILE A 260 31.47 89.94 7.19
N PRO A 261 32.12 88.93 7.78
CA PRO A 261 33.21 88.21 7.11
C PRO A 261 32.70 87.73 5.75
N ASP A 262 33.43 88.11 4.71
CA ASP A 262 33.15 87.89 3.30
C ASP A 262 32.30 86.62 3.00
N PRO A 263 31.07 86.75 2.44
CA PRO A 263 30.23 85.62 2.05
C PRO A 263 30.76 84.85 0.82
N VAL A 264 31.94 85.18 0.29
CA VAL A 264 32.63 84.49 -0.82
C VAL A 264 32.90 83.00 -0.56
N GLY A 265 32.75 82.50 0.67
CA GLY A 265 32.93 81.07 0.96
C GLY A 265 31.96 80.11 0.27
N TRP A 266 30.71 80.53 -0.06
CA TRP A 266 29.67 79.59 -0.52
C TRP A 266 29.59 79.42 -2.04
N ARG A 267 29.76 80.50 -2.80
CA ARG A 267 29.76 80.44 -4.27
C ARG A 267 31.05 79.81 -4.83
N ASN A 268 32.12 79.86 -4.04
CA ASN A 268 33.42 79.28 -4.36
C ASN A 268 33.76 78.07 -3.49
N LEU A 269 32.77 77.37 -2.91
CA LEU A 269 32.98 75.96 -2.59
C LEU A 269 33.25 75.29 -3.94
N THR A 270 34.53 75.21 -4.29
CA THR A 270 35.07 74.28 -5.29
C THR A 270 34.28 73.01 -5.16
N PRO A 271 33.84 72.37 -6.26
CA PRO A 271 33.15 71.09 -6.20
C PRO A 271 33.96 70.24 -5.24
N ILE A 272 33.45 70.02 -4.03
CA ILE A 272 34.13 69.17 -3.08
C ILE A 272 33.94 67.80 -3.74
N GLU A 273 34.94 67.38 -4.50
CA GLU A 273 34.90 66.13 -5.26
C GLU A 273 34.77 64.93 -4.30
N ASP A 274 35.00 65.18 -3.00
CA ASP A 274 34.89 64.27 -1.86
C ASP A 274 33.78 64.69 -0.87
N ILE A 275 32.55 64.99 -1.32
CA ILE A 275 31.43 65.14 -0.37
C ILE A 275 31.19 63.79 0.30
N ASP A 276 31.35 63.76 1.62
CA ASP A 276 31.00 62.61 2.45
C ASP A 276 29.46 62.45 2.43
N ASP A 277 28.98 61.42 1.75
CA ASP A 277 27.55 61.08 1.70
C ASP A 277 27.09 60.28 2.93
N ALA A 278 27.66 60.58 4.10
CA ALA A 278 27.57 59.79 5.32
C ALA A 278 28.06 58.34 5.12
N GLY A 279 28.95 58.13 4.15
CA GLY A 279 29.36 56.80 3.68
C GLY A 279 28.29 56.00 2.92
N LEU A 280 27.13 56.58 2.58
CA LEU A 280 26.01 55.88 1.95
C LEU A 280 26.41 55.21 0.63
N ARG A 281 27.22 55.88 -0.21
CA ARG A 281 27.64 55.31 -1.51
C ARG A 281 28.62 54.16 -1.35
N ILE A 282 29.52 54.26 -0.39
CA ILE A 282 30.45 53.18 -0.05
C ILE A 282 29.64 51.98 0.46
N ALA A 283 28.71 52.21 1.38
CA ALA A 283 27.83 51.19 1.92
C ALA A 283 26.99 50.50 0.83
N MET A 284 26.39 51.27 -0.09
CA MET A 284 25.64 50.73 -1.22
C MET A 284 26.51 49.93 -2.20
N ARG A 285 27.71 50.41 -2.52
CA ARG A 285 28.65 49.72 -3.40
C ARG A 285 29.09 48.39 -2.79
N ASP A 286 29.46 48.42 -1.51
CA ASP A 286 29.95 47.25 -0.79
C ASP A 286 28.82 46.23 -0.59
N ALA A 287 27.59 46.68 -0.29
CA ALA A 287 26.40 45.83 -0.28
C ALA A 287 26.11 45.22 -1.67
N SER A 288 26.23 46.00 -2.75
CA SER A 288 26.06 45.48 -4.10
C SER A 288 27.16 44.48 -4.48
N LEU A 289 28.39 44.65 -3.99
CA LEU A 289 29.48 43.71 -4.23
C LEU A 289 29.25 42.42 -3.42
N ALA A 290 28.91 42.54 -2.14
CA ALA A 290 28.56 41.43 -1.27
C ALA A 290 27.41 40.60 -1.88
N LEU A 291 26.38 41.27 -2.40
CA LEU A 291 25.25 40.63 -3.07
C LEU A 291 25.67 39.86 -4.34
N ARG A 292 26.66 40.33 -5.09
CA ARG A 292 27.20 39.65 -6.28
C ARG A 292 28.13 38.49 -5.95
N THR A 293 28.80 38.54 -4.79
CA THR A 293 29.68 37.46 -4.31
C THR A 293 28.92 36.34 -3.62
N LEU A 294 27.66 36.57 -3.24
CA LEU A 294 26.81 35.49 -2.81
C LEU A 294 26.69 34.46 -3.93
N PRO A 295 26.83 33.16 -3.63
CA PRO A 295 26.63 32.13 -4.64
C PRO A 295 25.25 32.37 -5.25
N VAL A 296 25.23 32.63 -6.57
CA VAL A 296 23.98 32.66 -7.32
C VAL A 296 23.38 31.28 -7.10
N VAL A 297 22.33 31.23 -6.29
CA VAL A 297 21.62 29.98 -6.07
C VAL A 297 20.93 29.71 -7.40
N ASP A 298 21.59 28.89 -8.23
CA ASP A 298 21.00 28.44 -9.47
C ASP A 298 19.92 27.42 -9.10
N PHE A 299 18.72 27.95 -8.81
CA PHE A 299 17.56 27.14 -8.47
C PHE A 299 17.12 26.23 -9.65
N ALA A 300 17.75 26.37 -10.82
CA ALA A 300 17.43 25.63 -12.02
C ALA A 300 18.04 24.20 -12.06
N GLU A 301 19.03 23.87 -11.23
CA GLU A 301 19.78 22.61 -11.37
C GLU A 301 19.30 21.44 -10.50
N ILE A 302 18.37 21.65 -9.57
CA ILE A 302 17.68 20.52 -8.95
C ILE A 302 16.57 20.15 -9.91
N ALA A 303 16.79 19.11 -10.70
CA ALA A 303 15.79 18.53 -11.59
C ALA A 303 14.54 18.22 -10.76
N ALA A 304 13.60 19.16 -10.74
CA ALA A 304 12.28 18.90 -10.23
C ALA A 304 11.81 17.62 -10.92
N PRO A 305 11.32 16.62 -10.18
CA PRO A 305 10.75 15.44 -10.81
C PRO A 305 9.81 15.92 -11.90
N ALA A 306 9.90 15.30 -13.08
CA ALA A 306 9.13 15.77 -14.22
C ALA A 306 7.68 15.92 -13.76
N ALA A 307 7.07 17.10 -13.94
CA ALA A 307 5.74 17.38 -13.42
C ALA A 307 4.71 16.30 -13.83
N VAL A 308 5.01 15.60 -14.93
CA VAL A 308 4.32 14.41 -15.44
C VAL A 308 4.33 13.25 -14.42
N ASP A 309 5.49 12.91 -13.83
CA ASP A 309 5.62 11.76 -12.91
C ASP A 309 4.80 11.98 -11.62
N VAL A 310 4.82 13.21 -11.09
CA VAL A 310 4.02 13.58 -9.91
C VAL A 310 2.53 13.55 -10.23
N ALA A 311 2.14 14.02 -11.41
CA ALA A 311 0.74 13.98 -11.85
C ALA A 311 0.24 12.55 -12.05
N GLU A 312 1.02 11.67 -12.69
CA GLU A 312 0.67 10.26 -12.86
C GLU A 312 0.53 9.55 -11.51
N ALA A 313 1.50 9.74 -10.60
CA ALA A 313 1.42 9.20 -9.24
C ALA A 313 0.19 9.74 -8.48
N THR A 314 -0.15 11.01 -8.67
CA THR A 314 -1.34 11.61 -8.05
C THR A 314 -2.62 10.93 -8.54
N VAL A 315 -2.75 10.72 -9.85
CA VAL A 315 -3.93 10.09 -10.46
C VAL A 315 -4.06 8.64 -9.99
N ASP A 316 -2.97 7.87 -10.00
CA ASP A 316 -3.02 6.46 -9.57
C ASP A 316 -3.28 6.29 -8.07
N PHE A 317 -2.73 7.18 -7.24
CA PHE A 317 -3.08 7.20 -5.82
C PHE A 317 -4.55 7.59 -5.59
N GLN A 318 -5.07 8.59 -6.31
CA GLN A 318 -6.47 9.00 -6.19
C GLN A 318 -7.44 7.88 -6.60
N ARG A 319 -7.11 7.11 -7.64
CA ARG A 319 -7.89 5.92 -8.04
C ARG A 319 -7.95 4.89 -6.90
N LEU A 320 -6.81 4.57 -6.29
CA LEU A 320 -6.76 3.67 -5.14
C LEU A 320 -7.55 4.25 -3.96
N ALA A 321 -7.32 5.50 -3.58
CA ALA A 321 -8.00 6.15 -2.46
C ALA A 321 -9.52 6.17 -2.65
N CYS A 322 -10.01 6.48 -3.86
CA CYS A 322 -11.44 6.44 -4.17
C CYS A 322 -12.03 5.02 -3.99
N HIS A 323 -11.31 3.99 -4.45
CA HIS A 323 -11.73 2.60 -4.27
C HIS A 323 -11.76 2.17 -2.79
N LEU A 324 -10.73 2.56 -2.03
CA LEU A 324 -10.64 2.31 -0.59
C LEU A 324 -11.77 3.02 0.16
N GLU A 325 -12.06 4.28 -0.16
CA GLU A 325 -13.14 5.05 0.48
C GLU A 325 -14.54 4.53 0.11
N ALA A 326 -14.75 4.06 -1.12
CA ALA A 326 -16.02 3.44 -1.53
C ALA A 326 -16.30 2.14 -0.76
N ASN A 327 -15.26 1.39 -0.40
CA ASN A 327 -15.34 0.12 0.32
C ASN A 327 -14.71 0.21 1.73
N TRP A 328 -14.76 1.38 2.36
CA TRP A 328 -13.98 1.68 3.56
C TRP A 328 -14.23 0.70 4.71
N MET A 329 -15.47 0.20 4.85
CA MET A 329 -15.84 -0.73 5.92
C MET A 329 -15.09 -2.06 5.79
N HIS A 330 -14.99 -2.62 4.58
CA HIS A 330 -14.23 -3.85 4.31
C HIS A 330 -12.75 -3.69 4.69
N TYR A 331 -12.14 -2.60 4.26
CA TYR A 331 -10.72 -2.33 4.54
C TYR A 331 -10.45 -2.02 6.00
N ASN A 332 -11.33 -1.28 6.66
CA ASN A 332 -11.17 -0.97 8.09
C ASN A 332 -11.29 -2.25 8.94
N GLN A 333 -12.25 -3.13 8.62
CA GLN A 333 -12.36 -4.43 9.26
C GLN A 333 -11.10 -5.29 9.05
N ALA A 334 -10.54 -5.30 7.84
CA ALA A 334 -9.30 -6.01 7.56
C ALA A 334 -8.10 -5.47 8.38
N ILE A 335 -7.99 -4.14 8.50
CA ILE A 335 -6.97 -3.47 9.32
C ILE A 335 -7.10 -3.89 10.78
N TRP A 336 -8.30 -3.79 11.35
CA TRP A 336 -8.57 -4.16 12.75
C TRP A 336 -8.34 -5.65 13.02
N ALA A 337 -8.73 -6.52 12.09
CA ALA A 337 -8.51 -7.96 12.22
C ALA A 337 -7.01 -8.35 12.23
N LYS A 338 -6.15 -7.53 11.63
CA LYS A 338 -4.69 -7.73 11.57
C LYS A 338 -3.90 -6.92 12.60
N GLU A 339 -4.55 -6.10 13.41
CA GLU A 339 -3.91 -5.27 14.42
C GLU A 339 -3.20 -6.13 15.48
N SER A 340 -2.03 -5.67 15.94
CA SER A 340 -1.24 -6.40 16.93
C SER A 340 -1.95 -6.40 18.29
N PHE A 341 -1.60 -7.37 19.14
CA PHE A 341 -2.16 -7.47 20.49
C PHE A 341 -1.95 -6.17 21.30
N GLU A 342 -0.77 -5.57 21.21
CA GLU A 342 -0.41 -4.33 21.93
C GLU A 342 -1.21 -3.13 21.44
N GLN A 343 -1.27 -2.91 20.12
CA GLN A 343 -2.03 -1.81 19.53
C GLN A 343 -3.51 -1.86 19.90
N ARG A 344 -4.10 -3.06 19.94
CA ARG A 344 -5.48 -3.24 20.40
C ARG A 344 -5.64 -2.88 21.87
N ILE A 345 -4.69 -3.26 22.74
CA ILE A 345 -4.72 -2.87 24.16
C ILE A 345 -4.66 -1.35 24.31
N ASP A 346 -3.79 -0.67 23.56
CA ASP A 346 -3.66 0.78 23.64
C ASP A 346 -4.97 1.47 23.24
N ARG A 347 -5.67 0.97 22.21
CA ARG A 347 -7.01 1.44 21.85
C ARG A 347 -8.04 1.16 22.93
N LEU A 348 -8.05 -0.04 23.49
CA LEU A 348 -8.98 -0.40 24.57
C LEU A 348 -8.72 0.44 25.83
N ASN A 349 -7.46 0.76 26.13
CA ASN A 349 -7.06 1.67 27.21
C ASN A 349 -7.58 3.09 26.95
N ALA A 350 -7.47 3.58 25.71
CA ALA A 350 -7.95 4.91 25.35
C ALA A 350 -9.47 5.07 25.54
N VAL A 351 -10.25 3.98 25.43
CA VAL A 351 -11.69 3.95 25.70
C VAL A 351 -12.01 3.56 27.16
N GLY A 352 -11.00 3.13 27.93
CA GLY A 352 -11.17 2.70 29.33
C GLY A 352 -11.80 1.30 29.48
N LEU A 353 -11.76 0.46 28.44
CA LEU A 353 -12.42 -0.86 28.42
C LEU A 353 -11.45 -2.03 28.54
N SER A 354 -10.14 -1.80 28.54
CA SER A 354 -9.10 -2.85 28.54
C SER A 354 -9.16 -3.82 29.72
N ALA A 355 -9.65 -3.37 30.89
CA ALA A 355 -9.83 -4.22 32.07
C ALA A 355 -11.13 -5.04 32.04
N VAL A 356 -12.09 -4.65 31.21
CA VAL A 356 -13.46 -5.19 31.19
C VAL A 356 -13.67 -6.19 30.05
N VAL A 357 -12.95 -6.03 28.93
CA VAL A 357 -13.08 -6.88 27.75
C VAL A 357 -11.83 -7.74 27.52
N GLU A 358 -12.01 -8.92 26.95
CA GLU A 358 -10.88 -9.71 26.46
C GLU A 358 -10.28 -9.05 25.20
N ASN A 359 -8.95 -9.02 25.07
CA ASN A 359 -8.27 -8.50 23.88
C ASN A 359 -8.31 -9.47 22.68
N ARG A 360 -9.52 -9.81 22.26
CA ARG A 360 -9.80 -10.71 21.14
C ARG A 360 -11.01 -10.22 20.37
N ILE A 361 -10.84 -10.02 19.07
CA ILE A 361 -11.96 -9.64 18.18
C ILE A 361 -12.73 -10.92 17.82
N ILE A 362 -14.02 -10.94 18.10
CA ILE A 362 -14.92 -12.03 17.66
C ILE A 362 -15.45 -11.75 16.25
N GLY A 363 -15.75 -10.49 15.97
CA GLY A 363 -16.31 -10.10 14.69
C GLY A 363 -16.66 -8.62 14.62
N PHE A 364 -17.42 -8.28 13.58
CA PHE A 364 -17.80 -6.92 13.25
C PHE A 364 -19.31 -6.87 12.99
N GLN A 365 -19.95 -5.80 13.45
CA GLN A 365 -21.34 -5.47 13.16
C GLN A 365 -21.39 -4.02 12.68
N GLY A 366 -21.47 -3.83 11.36
CA GLY A 366 -21.38 -2.49 10.77
C GLY A 366 -20.07 -1.78 11.16
N GLN A 367 -20.19 -0.66 11.89
CA GLN A 367 -19.07 0.19 12.34
C GLN A 367 -18.54 -0.17 13.73
N ASP A 368 -19.01 -1.29 14.28
CA ASP A 368 -18.65 -1.72 15.61
C ASP A 368 -17.87 -3.04 15.56
N VAL A 369 -16.87 -3.15 16.43
CA VAL A 369 -16.08 -4.37 16.66
C VAL A 369 -16.57 -5.02 17.94
N ALA A 370 -16.83 -6.33 17.87
CA ALA A 370 -17.27 -7.12 19.01
C ALA A 370 -16.07 -7.64 19.81
N PHE A 371 -15.96 -7.20 21.05
CA PHE A 371 -15.02 -7.72 22.04
C PHE A 371 -15.77 -8.48 23.14
N PRO A 372 -15.36 -9.70 23.49
CA PRO A 372 -16.01 -10.46 24.56
C PRO A 372 -15.78 -9.78 25.91
N LEU A 373 -16.81 -9.79 26.77
CA LEU A 373 -16.67 -9.36 28.17
C LEU A 373 -15.83 -10.38 28.94
N ALA A 374 -14.80 -9.90 29.64
CA ALA A 374 -14.00 -10.70 30.56
C ALA A 374 -14.68 -10.82 31.93
N ASP A 375 -15.40 -9.77 32.35
CA ASP A 375 -16.15 -9.72 33.60
C ASP A 375 -17.60 -9.28 33.36
N LEU A 376 -18.55 -10.15 33.65
CA LEU A 376 -19.99 -9.89 33.51
C LEU A 376 -20.52 -8.91 34.56
N THR A 377 -19.79 -8.68 35.65
CA THR A 377 -20.19 -7.74 36.72
C THR A 377 -19.82 -6.29 36.41
N ALA A 378 -19.00 -6.06 35.38
CA ALA A 378 -18.54 -4.74 34.99
C ALA A 378 -19.65 -3.83 34.42
N VAL A 379 -20.81 -4.38 34.06
CA VAL A 379 -21.99 -3.63 33.57
C VAL A 379 -23.12 -3.76 34.60
N PRO A 380 -23.12 -2.95 35.68
CA PRO A 380 -24.05 -3.13 36.81
C PRO A 380 -25.51 -2.82 36.47
N GLU A 381 -25.77 -2.09 35.37
CA GLU A 381 -27.13 -1.71 34.96
C GLU A 381 -27.93 -2.87 34.36
N VAL A 382 -27.27 -3.97 33.96
CA VAL A 382 -27.91 -5.10 33.29
C VAL A 382 -27.53 -6.40 34.01
N GLU A 383 -28.51 -7.22 34.39
CA GLU A 383 -28.30 -8.56 34.95
C GLU A 383 -27.82 -9.56 33.87
N LEU A 384 -26.62 -9.32 33.31
CA LEU A 384 -26.05 -10.12 32.22
C LEU A 384 -25.89 -11.60 32.60
N GLN A 385 -25.59 -11.89 33.87
CA GLN A 385 -25.48 -13.26 34.36
C GLN A 385 -26.79 -14.05 34.22
N LYS A 386 -27.92 -13.40 34.54
CA LYS A 386 -29.24 -14.00 34.41
C LYS A 386 -29.59 -14.22 32.94
N LEU A 387 -29.34 -13.22 32.09
CA LEU A 387 -29.57 -13.33 30.66
C LEU A 387 -28.74 -14.45 30.02
N VAL A 388 -27.48 -14.60 30.40
CA VAL A 388 -26.62 -15.70 29.92
C VAL A 388 -27.18 -17.04 30.37
N ALA A 389 -27.57 -17.18 31.65
CA ALA A 389 -28.15 -18.43 32.16
C ALA A 389 -29.48 -18.80 31.46
N ASP A 390 -30.33 -17.80 31.19
CA ASP A 390 -31.58 -17.98 30.46
C ASP A 390 -31.29 -18.44 29.00
N LEU A 391 -30.33 -17.79 28.32
CA LEU A 391 -29.93 -18.18 26.96
C LEU A 391 -29.23 -19.54 26.90
N GLU A 392 -28.42 -19.90 27.90
CA GLU A 392 -27.81 -21.24 27.99
C GLU A 392 -28.89 -22.32 28.17
N THR A 393 -29.96 -22.01 28.90
CA THR A 393 -31.12 -22.89 29.04
C THR A 393 -31.85 -23.04 27.71
N ASP A 394 -32.06 -21.94 26.98
CA ASP A 394 -32.65 -21.96 25.64
C ASP A 394 -31.80 -22.75 24.64
N ILE A 395 -30.47 -22.64 24.73
CA ILE A 395 -29.52 -23.40 23.91
C ILE A 395 -29.55 -24.88 24.24
N ALA A 396 -29.60 -25.25 25.52
CA ALA A 396 -29.73 -26.65 25.93
C ALA A 396 -31.05 -27.27 25.41
N ASN A 397 -32.09 -26.45 25.30
CA ASN A 397 -33.39 -26.86 24.75
C ASN A 397 -33.47 -26.72 23.22
N PHE A 398 -32.47 -26.14 22.56
CA PHE A 398 -32.49 -25.88 21.13
C PHE A 398 -32.43 -27.19 20.34
N GLN A 399 -33.52 -27.51 19.64
CA GLN A 399 -33.57 -28.68 18.77
C GLN A 399 -33.19 -28.29 17.35
N SER A 400 -31.97 -28.64 16.94
CA SER A 400 -31.53 -28.48 15.56
C SER A 400 -32.10 -29.56 14.65
N VAL A 401 -32.48 -29.15 13.44
CA VAL A 401 -32.91 -30.08 12.38
C VAL A 401 -31.67 -30.82 11.88
N PRO A 402 -31.59 -32.14 12.03
CA PRO A 402 -30.45 -32.90 11.58
C PRO A 402 -30.36 -32.89 10.05
N VAL A 403 -29.15 -32.71 9.51
CA VAL A 403 -28.87 -32.75 8.07
C VAL A 403 -28.07 -34.00 7.75
N LEU A 404 -28.53 -34.77 6.77
CA LEU A 404 -27.81 -35.93 6.26
C LEU A 404 -26.73 -35.47 5.28
N ILE A 405 -25.47 -35.77 5.59
CA ILE A 405 -24.32 -35.45 4.74
C ILE A 405 -23.62 -36.74 4.35
N SER A 406 -23.56 -37.02 3.04
CA SER A 406 -22.85 -38.16 2.48
C SER A 406 -21.43 -37.74 2.14
N VAL A 407 -20.45 -38.39 2.78
CA VAL A 407 -19.02 -38.17 2.54
C VAL A 407 -18.45 -39.45 1.91
N PRO A 408 -17.72 -39.37 0.78
CA PRO A 408 -17.10 -40.56 0.19
C PRO A 408 -16.03 -41.09 1.13
N SER A 409 -16.06 -42.39 1.45
CA SER A 409 -15.02 -43.02 2.28
C SER A 409 -13.77 -43.31 1.45
N SER A 410 -12.66 -43.71 2.08
CA SER A 410 -11.50 -44.24 1.36
C SER A 410 -11.74 -45.65 0.82
N GLY A 411 -12.86 -46.29 1.18
CA GLY A 411 -13.24 -47.61 0.69
C GLY A 411 -13.67 -47.53 -0.76
N GLN A 412 -12.78 -47.91 -1.65
CA GLN A 412 -13.12 -48.19 -3.04
C GLN A 412 -13.02 -49.70 -3.22
N VAL A 413 -14.11 -50.31 -3.69
CA VAL A 413 -14.16 -51.74 -3.98
C VAL A 413 -14.21 -51.89 -5.48
N LEU A 414 -13.23 -52.62 -6.00
CA LEU A 414 -13.21 -53.05 -7.38
C LEU A 414 -13.56 -54.53 -7.39
N GLU A 415 -14.67 -54.87 -8.02
CA GLU A 415 -15.04 -56.25 -8.29
C GLU A 415 -14.76 -56.55 -9.76
N ALA A 416 -13.87 -57.50 -10.00
CA ALA A 416 -13.52 -57.94 -11.34
C ALA A 416 -14.31 -59.22 -11.66
N THR A 417 -15.20 -59.13 -12.63
CA THR A 417 -15.96 -60.27 -13.15
C THR A 417 -15.48 -60.58 -14.56
N VAL A 418 -15.33 -61.87 -14.85
CA VAL A 418 -14.98 -62.34 -16.19
C VAL A 418 -16.27 -62.39 -17.01
N GLY A 419 -16.31 -61.66 -18.12
CA GLY A 419 -17.43 -61.69 -19.06
C GLY A 419 -17.56 -63.04 -19.76
N GLU A 420 -18.71 -63.30 -20.35
CA GLU A 420 -18.93 -64.52 -21.15
C GLU A 420 -18.02 -64.51 -22.39
N CYS A 421 -17.52 -65.69 -22.77
CA CYS A 421 -16.76 -65.86 -24.00
C CYS A 421 -17.66 -66.48 -25.07
N ASP A 422 -18.18 -65.63 -25.94
CA ASP A 422 -19.03 -66.05 -27.07
C ASP A 422 -18.33 -67.06 -28.00
N ALA A 423 -17.00 -67.08 -28.02
CA ALA A 423 -16.23 -67.94 -28.92
C ALA A 423 -16.03 -69.38 -28.43
N CYS A 424 -15.99 -69.60 -27.10
CA CYS A 424 -15.55 -70.87 -26.52
C CYS A 424 -16.58 -71.56 -25.62
N GLU A 425 -17.58 -70.85 -25.10
CA GLU A 425 -18.59 -71.40 -24.18
C GLU A 425 -19.34 -72.60 -24.80
N ASP A 426 -19.80 -72.47 -26.04
CA ASP A 426 -20.49 -73.55 -26.76
C ASP A 426 -19.66 -74.82 -26.91
N TYR A 427 -18.34 -74.68 -27.10
CA TYR A 427 -17.43 -75.81 -27.18
C TYR A 427 -17.24 -76.45 -25.80
N VAL A 428 -16.99 -75.64 -24.77
CA VAL A 428 -16.80 -76.10 -23.39
C VAL A 428 -18.04 -76.83 -22.87
N HIS A 429 -19.24 -76.29 -23.09
CA HIS A 429 -20.50 -76.92 -22.73
C HIS A 429 -20.70 -78.26 -23.45
N ARG A 430 -20.40 -78.32 -24.75
CA ARG A 430 -20.49 -79.57 -25.53
C ARG A 430 -19.48 -80.61 -25.04
N SER A 431 -18.23 -80.22 -24.79
CA SER A 431 -17.20 -81.12 -24.25
C SER A 431 -17.60 -81.67 -22.88
N ARG A 432 -17.98 -80.80 -21.93
CA ARG A 432 -18.44 -81.24 -20.59
C ARG A 432 -19.62 -82.20 -20.68
N LYS A 433 -20.56 -81.95 -21.59
CA LYS A 433 -21.71 -82.85 -21.79
C LYS A 433 -21.28 -84.21 -22.34
N ILE A 434 -20.28 -84.25 -23.23
CA ILE A 434 -19.71 -85.50 -23.73
C ILE A 434 -18.96 -86.23 -22.61
N ASP A 435 -18.15 -85.53 -21.82
CA ASP A 435 -17.39 -86.10 -20.71
C ASP A 435 -18.31 -86.69 -19.63
N LEU A 436 -19.37 -85.95 -19.25
CA LEU A 436 -20.38 -86.45 -18.30
C LEU A 436 -21.09 -87.69 -18.85
N ARG A 437 -21.33 -87.77 -20.16
CA ARG A 437 -21.90 -88.97 -20.80
C ARG A 437 -20.92 -90.13 -20.77
N LEU A 438 -19.64 -89.88 -21.04
CA LEU A 438 -18.59 -90.90 -21.01
C LEU A 438 -18.39 -91.44 -19.59
N GLN A 439 -18.33 -90.55 -18.60
CA GLN A 439 -18.25 -90.91 -17.18
C GLN A 439 -19.48 -91.69 -16.73
N GLY A 440 -20.69 -91.24 -17.10
CA GLY A 440 -21.92 -91.96 -16.78
C GLY A 440 -22.07 -93.29 -17.51
N ALA A 441 -21.50 -93.46 -18.71
CA ALA A 441 -21.44 -94.75 -19.39
C ALA A 441 -20.44 -95.70 -18.72
N SER A 442 -19.25 -95.19 -18.36
CA SER A 442 -18.22 -95.94 -17.63
C SER A 442 -18.73 -96.39 -16.26
N ALA A 443 -19.41 -95.51 -15.51
CA ALA A 443 -20.02 -95.83 -14.22
C ALA A 443 -21.07 -96.95 -14.34
N ARG A 444 -21.99 -96.86 -15.31
CA ARG A 444 -22.99 -97.92 -15.57
C ARG A 444 -22.35 -99.24 -15.99
N GLN A 445 -21.27 -99.20 -16.76
CA GLN A 445 -20.54 -100.41 -17.11
C GLN A 445 -19.90 -101.05 -15.88
N ALA A 446 -19.28 -100.24 -15.01
CA ALA A 446 -18.70 -100.72 -13.76
C ALA A 446 -19.76 -101.30 -12.80
N GLU A 447 -20.93 -100.65 -12.68
CA GLU A 447 -22.06 -101.17 -11.91
C GLU A 447 -22.56 -102.51 -12.45
N ALA A 448 -22.82 -102.60 -13.76
CA ALA A 448 -23.27 -103.85 -14.38
C ALA A 448 -22.23 -104.98 -14.26
N GLU A 449 -20.94 -104.64 -14.30
CA GLU A 449 -19.86 -105.61 -14.09
C GLU A 449 -19.75 -106.05 -12.63
N ALA A 450 -19.94 -105.13 -11.67
CA ALA A 450 -20.04 -105.46 -10.25
C ALA A 450 -21.24 -106.38 -9.96
N ASP A 451 -22.43 -106.05 -10.48
CA ASP A 451 -23.64 -106.86 -10.35
C ASP A 451 -23.43 -108.26 -10.96
N ARG A 452 -22.80 -108.32 -12.13
CA ARG A 452 -22.44 -109.59 -12.78
C ARG A 452 -21.48 -110.41 -11.91
N LEU A 453 -20.49 -109.79 -11.29
CA LEU A 453 -19.55 -110.48 -10.40
C LEU A 453 -20.24 -110.97 -9.13
N GLU A 454 -21.13 -110.18 -8.53
CA GLU A 454 -21.91 -110.57 -7.36
C GLU A 454 -22.83 -111.77 -7.67
N ALA A 455 -23.53 -111.75 -8.81
CA ALA A 455 -24.35 -112.87 -9.26
C ALA A 455 -23.54 -114.17 -9.48
N ARG A 456 -22.29 -114.04 -9.97
CA ARG A 456 -21.37 -115.19 -10.12
C ARG A 456 -20.91 -115.75 -8.78
N LEU A 457 -20.58 -114.87 -7.83
CA LEU A 457 -20.20 -115.26 -6.46
C LEU A 457 -21.34 -116.03 -5.78
N GLN A 458 -22.59 -115.58 -5.92
CA GLN A 458 -23.76 -116.28 -5.39
C GLN A 458 -23.98 -117.66 -6.04
N SER A 459 -23.53 -117.83 -7.28
CA SER A 459 -23.66 -119.09 -8.04
C SER A 459 -22.47 -120.05 -7.87
N ASN A 460 -21.52 -119.77 -6.97
CA ASN A 460 -20.27 -120.54 -6.76
C ASN A 460 -19.42 -120.75 -8.05
N LEU A 461 -19.50 -119.82 -9.00
CA LEU A 461 -18.68 -119.85 -10.21
C LEU A 461 -17.41 -119.01 -10.00
N PHE A 462 -16.39 -119.65 -9.41
CA PHE A 462 -15.11 -119.01 -9.06
C PHE A 462 -14.09 -118.96 -10.20
N ASP A 463 -14.37 -119.61 -11.33
CA ASP A 463 -13.52 -119.53 -12.51
C ASP A 463 -13.56 -118.10 -13.07
N ASP A 464 -12.40 -117.54 -13.40
CA ASP A 464 -12.35 -116.29 -14.14
C ASP A 464 -13.13 -116.48 -15.45
N PRO A 465 -14.07 -115.59 -15.81
CA PRO A 465 -14.66 -115.62 -17.13
C PRO A 465 -13.50 -115.45 -18.10
N SER A 466 -13.05 -116.56 -18.69
CA SER A 466 -12.00 -116.57 -19.70
C SER A 466 -12.25 -115.39 -20.64
N SER A 467 -11.30 -114.46 -20.69
CA SER A 467 -11.36 -113.30 -21.58
C SER A 467 -11.85 -113.82 -22.92
N PRO A 468 -12.96 -113.29 -23.47
CA PRO A 468 -13.50 -113.80 -24.73
C PRO A 468 -12.33 -113.92 -25.68
N GLN A 469 -12.06 -115.14 -26.17
CA GLN A 469 -10.90 -115.43 -27.02
C GLN A 469 -10.83 -114.31 -28.04
N THR A 470 -9.81 -113.44 -27.93
CA THR A 470 -9.64 -112.33 -28.83
C THR A 470 -9.71 -112.95 -30.22
N PRO A 471 -10.70 -112.60 -31.07
CA PRO A 471 -10.81 -113.24 -32.35
C PRO A 471 -9.46 -113.06 -33.02
N ALA A 472 -8.78 -114.17 -33.32
CA ALA A 472 -7.50 -114.12 -34.00
C ALA A 472 -7.80 -113.62 -35.41
N ILE A 473 -7.76 -112.30 -35.60
CA ILE A 473 -7.84 -111.69 -36.92
C ILE A 473 -6.52 -112.03 -37.60
N THR A 474 -6.50 -113.13 -38.34
CA THR A 474 -5.41 -113.42 -39.26
C THR A 474 -5.52 -112.43 -40.42
N VAL A 475 -4.84 -111.30 -40.30
CA VAL A 475 -4.68 -110.37 -41.42
C VAL A 475 -3.75 -111.03 -42.42
N ASN A 476 -4.32 -111.66 -43.46
CA ASN A 476 -3.55 -112.09 -44.63
C ASN A 476 -3.14 -110.84 -45.42
N LEU A 477 -1.94 -110.34 -45.15
CA LEU A 477 -1.31 -109.30 -45.95
C LEU A 477 -0.97 -109.89 -47.32
N ARG A 478 -1.86 -109.71 -48.31
CA ARG A 478 -1.48 -109.81 -49.72
C ARG A 478 -0.67 -108.57 -50.06
N THR A 479 0.64 -108.73 -50.23
CA THR A 479 1.46 -107.73 -50.92
C THR A 479 1.02 -107.69 -52.38
N VAL A 480 0.24 -106.68 -52.74
CA VAL A 480 0.01 -106.31 -54.14
C VAL A 480 1.34 -105.70 -54.62
N PRO A 481 2.01 -106.27 -55.65
CA PRO A 481 3.18 -105.62 -56.23
C PRO A 481 2.77 -104.25 -56.79
N PRO A 482 3.65 -103.26 -56.75
CA PRO A 482 3.32 -101.92 -57.22
C PRO A 482 2.96 -101.99 -58.71
N ASP A 483 1.69 -101.76 -59.01
CA ASP A 483 1.27 -101.47 -60.38
C ASP A 483 1.96 -100.17 -60.78
N SER A 484 2.95 -100.36 -61.64
CA SER A 484 3.61 -99.34 -62.43
C SER A 484 2.58 -98.85 -63.44
N ASN A 485 1.89 -97.74 -63.14
CA ASN A 485 1.28 -96.85 -64.13
C ASN A 485 0.78 -95.56 -63.46
N GLY A 486 1.52 -94.46 -63.67
CA GLY A 486 1.03 -93.08 -63.55
C GLY A 486 1.77 -92.21 -62.56
#